data_AF-A0A8T0YAS3-F1
#
_entry.id   AF-A0A8T0YAS3-F1
#
_cell.length_a   1.000
_cell.length_b   1.000
_cell.length_c   1.000
_cell.angle_alpha   90.00
_cell.angle_beta   90.00
_cell.angle_gamma   90.00
#
_symmetry.space_group_name_H-M   'P 1'
#
loop_
_entity.id
_entity.type
_entity.pdbx_description
1 polymer ?
#
loop_
_entity_poly.entity_id
_entity_poly.type
_entity_poly.pdbx_seq_one_letter_code
_entity_poly.pdbx_strand_id
1 'polypeptide(L)'
;MAMISFENGILTEIPYQMFFSPVYTLSLMGNRIETLPTLAMMPPGMIIPELRLTHNPLRELPAALMAPDPFIMSLNVQNTSLTTMPTWVKTNTKVVWAYDTPFCATPMADPALAYQVMCFARPPGQEAFFPMYLFDVLYRIENTT
;
A
#
# COMPACT_ATOMS: atom_id res chain seq x y z
N MET A 1 -2.11 4.94 19.18
CA MET A 1 -2.69 5.56 17.96
C MET A 1 -3.95 4.80 17.59
N ALA A 2 -4.98 5.45 17.05
CA ALA A 2 -6.26 4.79 16.75
C ALA A 2 -6.08 3.74 15.64
N MET A 3 -6.64 2.56 15.84
CA MET A 3 -6.56 1.43 14.91
C MET A 3 -7.93 0.80 14.75
N ILE A 4 -8.27 0.46 13.51
CA ILE A 4 -9.38 -0.45 13.18
C ILE A 4 -8.76 -1.68 12.52
N SER A 5 -9.05 -2.86 13.05
CA SER A 5 -8.50 -4.12 12.56
C SER A 5 -9.60 -5.18 12.45
N PHE A 6 -9.74 -5.73 11.25
CA PHE A 6 -10.53 -6.92 10.96
C PHE A 6 -9.63 -7.89 10.20
N GLU A 7 -8.91 -8.74 10.93
CA GLU A 7 -7.85 -9.58 10.37
C GLU A 7 -8.19 -11.06 10.41
N ASN A 8 -7.60 -11.83 9.49
CA ASN A 8 -7.65 -13.30 9.44
C ASN A 8 -9.07 -13.85 9.42
N GLY A 9 -9.97 -13.15 8.73
CA GLY A 9 -11.38 -13.46 8.65
C GLY A 9 -11.82 -14.01 7.29
N ILE A 10 -13.11 -13.84 7.02
CA ILE A 10 -13.75 -14.26 5.76
C ILE A 10 -14.36 -13.07 4.99
N LEU A 11 -13.94 -11.84 5.30
CA LEU A 11 -14.49 -10.65 4.64
C LEU A 11 -14.18 -10.71 3.14
N THR A 12 -15.21 -10.58 2.32
CA THR A 12 -15.10 -10.48 0.86
C THR A 12 -15.32 -9.06 0.36
N GLU A 13 -16.07 -8.27 1.14
CA GLU A 13 -16.47 -6.90 0.81
C GLU A 13 -16.09 -5.94 1.93
N ILE A 14 -15.73 -4.71 1.56
CA ILE A 14 -15.42 -3.62 2.47
C ILE A 14 -16.50 -2.56 2.31
N PRO A 15 -17.26 -2.21 3.37
CA PRO A 15 -18.08 -1.01 3.36
C PRO A 15 -17.20 0.21 3.07
N TYR A 16 -17.50 0.96 2.00
CA TYR A 16 -16.65 2.07 1.56
C TYR A 16 -16.44 3.13 2.65
N GLN A 17 -17.38 3.27 3.58
CA GLN A 17 -17.31 4.18 4.72
C GLN A 17 -16.15 3.86 5.67
N MET A 18 -15.62 2.63 5.66
CA MET A 18 -14.44 2.28 6.46
C MET A 18 -13.24 3.17 6.11
N PHE A 19 -13.10 3.55 4.83
CA PHE A 19 -12.06 4.44 4.35
C PHE A 19 -12.25 5.90 4.78
N PHE A 20 -13.33 6.25 5.51
CA PHE A 20 -13.56 7.59 6.04
C PHE A 20 -13.13 7.71 7.51
N SER A 21 -12.70 6.60 8.11
CA SER A 21 -12.36 6.56 9.53
C SER A 21 -11.01 7.25 9.78
N PRO A 22 -10.92 8.26 10.67
CA PRO A 22 -9.67 8.95 10.96
C PRO A 22 -8.77 8.08 11.85
N VAL A 23 -8.20 7.04 11.28
CA VAL A 23 -7.35 6.06 11.96
C VAL A 23 -5.90 6.21 11.54
N TYR A 24 -5.01 5.81 12.43
CA TYR A 24 -3.61 5.66 12.10
C TYR A 24 -3.37 4.39 11.27
N THR A 25 -4.01 3.29 11.68
CA THR A 25 -3.95 2.02 10.96
C THR A 25 -5.34 1.52 10.64
N LEU A 26 -5.57 1.23 9.36
CA LEU A 26 -6.68 0.41 8.89
C LEU A 26 -6.14 -0.93 8.43
N SER A 27 -6.51 -2.01 9.11
CA SER A 27 -6.04 -3.36 8.78
C SER A 27 -7.18 -4.29 8.40
N LEU A 28 -7.06 -4.88 7.23
CA LEU A 28 -7.97 -5.87 6.65
C LEU A 28 -7.19 -7.12 6.21
N MET A 29 -6.03 -7.35 6.82
CA MET A 29 -5.10 -8.42 6.46
C MET A 29 -5.75 -9.80 6.60
N GLY A 30 -5.40 -10.73 5.71
CA GLY A 30 -5.77 -12.14 5.85
C GLY A 30 -7.26 -12.42 5.65
N ASN A 31 -7.93 -11.63 4.83
CA ASN A 31 -9.33 -11.86 4.46
C ASN A 31 -9.43 -12.44 3.03
N ARG A 32 -10.61 -12.34 2.41
CA ARG A 32 -10.92 -12.84 1.06
C ARG A 32 -11.32 -11.71 0.12
N ILE A 33 -10.73 -10.52 0.31
CA ILE A 33 -11.06 -9.32 -0.45
C ILE A 33 -10.39 -9.40 -1.83
N GLU A 34 -11.20 -9.49 -2.89
CA GLU A 34 -10.71 -9.49 -4.27
C GLU A 34 -10.61 -8.09 -4.88
N THR A 35 -11.46 -7.17 -4.42
CA THR A 35 -11.59 -5.81 -4.96
C THR A 35 -11.85 -4.81 -3.84
N LEU A 36 -11.31 -3.59 -3.97
CA LEU A 36 -11.72 -2.47 -3.14
C LEU A 36 -12.98 -1.82 -3.74
N PRO A 37 -13.90 -1.29 -2.92
CA PRO A 37 -15.08 -0.57 -3.41
C PRO A 37 -14.68 0.57 -4.35
N THR A 38 -15.19 0.55 -5.59
CA THR A 38 -14.89 1.55 -6.63
C THR A 38 -15.45 2.94 -6.33
N LEU A 39 -16.52 3.00 -5.52
CA LEU A 39 -17.10 4.25 -5.01
C LEU A 39 -16.37 4.79 -3.77
N ALA A 40 -15.37 4.08 -3.24
CA ALA A 40 -14.58 4.59 -2.12
C ALA A 40 -13.66 5.71 -2.61
N MET A 41 -14.17 6.93 -2.63
CA MET A 41 -13.35 8.12 -2.63
C MET A 41 -13.08 8.46 -1.17
N MET A 42 -11.83 8.31 -0.71
CA MET A 42 -11.49 8.85 0.60
C MET A 42 -11.80 10.35 0.62
N PRO A 43 -12.21 10.93 1.76
CA PRO A 43 -12.38 12.36 1.92
C PRO A 43 -11.16 13.12 1.37
N PRO A 44 -11.36 14.23 0.64
CA PRO A 44 -10.25 15.06 0.17
C PRO A 44 -9.28 15.41 1.30
N GLY A 45 -7.98 15.31 1.03
CA GLY A 45 -6.91 15.55 2.01
C GLY A 45 -6.79 14.54 3.15
N MET A 46 -7.56 13.44 3.14
CA MET A 46 -7.43 12.39 4.15
C MET A 46 -6.07 11.70 4.06
N ILE A 47 -5.45 11.47 5.22
CA ILE A 47 -4.18 10.74 5.32
C ILE A 47 -4.40 9.47 6.14
N ILE A 48 -4.10 8.32 5.55
CA ILE A 48 -3.99 7.05 6.27
C ILE A 48 -2.50 6.70 6.39
N PRO A 49 -1.92 6.75 7.58
CA PRO A 49 -0.52 6.38 7.79
C PRO A 49 -0.22 4.93 7.39
N GLU A 50 -1.11 3.99 7.72
CA GLU A 50 -0.92 2.57 7.41
C GLU A 50 -2.23 1.92 6.94
N LEU A 51 -2.21 1.37 5.72
CA LEU A 51 -3.28 0.52 5.19
C LEU A 51 -2.74 -0.89 4.93
N ARG A 52 -3.34 -1.91 5.57
CA ARG A 52 -2.96 -3.31 5.39
C ARG A 52 -4.02 -4.10 4.66
N LEU A 53 -3.66 -4.60 3.49
CA LEU A 53 -4.45 -5.49 2.64
C LEU A 53 -3.70 -6.82 2.37
N THR A 54 -2.57 -7.03 3.05
CA THR A 54 -1.74 -8.23 2.98
C THR A 54 -2.57 -9.51 3.09
N HIS A 55 -2.19 -10.55 2.35
CA HIS A 55 -2.87 -11.86 2.39
C HIS A 55 -4.36 -11.76 2.03
N ASN A 56 -4.68 -10.99 1.00
CA ASN A 56 -5.99 -11.00 0.34
C ASN A 56 -5.81 -11.34 -1.13
N PRO A 57 -6.78 -11.99 -1.80
CA PRO A 57 -6.74 -12.24 -3.25
C PRO A 57 -7.01 -10.96 -4.09
N LEU A 58 -6.51 -9.80 -3.63
CA LEU A 58 -6.77 -8.50 -4.21
C LEU A 58 -6.20 -8.42 -5.62
N ARG A 59 -7.04 -8.12 -6.62
CA ARG A 59 -6.68 -8.13 -8.05
C ARG A 59 -6.33 -6.74 -8.60
N GLU A 60 -6.90 -5.70 -8.00
CA GLU A 60 -6.72 -4.33 -8.46
C GLU A 60 -6.75 -3.31 -7.31
N LEU A 61 -6.12 -2.17 -7.57
CA LEU A 61 -6.22 -0.96 -6.76
C LEU A 61 -6.97 0.10 -7.58
N PRO A 62 -8.21 0.47 -7.23
CA PRO A 62 -9.01 1.37 -8.04
C PRO A 62 -8.42 2.79 -8.05
N ALA A 63 -8.46 3.45 -9.20
CA ALA A 63 -7.99 4.82 -9.36
C ALA A 63 -8.79 5.82 -8.49
N ALA A 64 -10.09 5.58 -8.34
CA ALA A 64 -10.99 6.42 -7.56
C ALA A 64 -10.64 6.47 -6.06
N LEU A 65 -9.88 5.49 -5.54
CA LEU A 65 -9.46 5.46 -4.14
C LEU A 65 -8.69 6.72 -3.75
N MET A 66 -7.85 7.21 -4.67
CA MET A 66 -6.99 8.37 -4.46
C MET A 66 -7.53 9.66 -5.10
N ALA A 67 -8.83 9.75 -5.40
CA ALA A 67 -9.43 10.95 -5.94
C ALA A 67 -10.16 11.77 -4.86
N PRO A 68 -9.98 13.11 -4.79
CA PRO A 68 -9.08 13.90 -5.63
C PRO A 68 -7.62 13.86 -5.18
N ASP A 69 -7.34 13.78 -3.88
CA ASP A 69 -5.99 13.93 -3.32
C ASP A 69 -5.72 13.29 -1.93
N PRO A 70 -6.42 12.25 -1.45
CA PRO A 70 -6.03 11.55 -0.23
C PRO A 70 -4.64 10.89 -0.38
N PHE A 71 -4.04 10.52 0.75
CA PHE A 71 -2.68 10.03 0.81
C PHE A 71 -2.56 8.81 1.74
N ILE A 72 -1.98 7.71 1.25
CA ILE A 72 -1.65 6.55 2.09
C ILE A 72 -0.14 6.52 2.29
N MET A 73 0.36 6.75 3.51
CA MET A 73 1.82 6.79 3.71
C MET A 73 2.46 5.43 3.43
N SER A 74 1.96 4.37 4.07
CA SER A 74 2.44 3.01 3.91
C SER A 74 1.28 2.08 3.53
N LEU A 75 1.37 1.49 2.34
CA LEU A 75 0.40 0.52 1.84
C LEU A 75 1.03 -0.87 1.84
N ASN A 76 0.40 -1.83 2.50
CA ASN A 76 0.84 -3.22 2.48
C ASN A 76 -0.13 -4.10 1.69
N VAL A 77 0.33 -4.57 0.52
CA VAL A 77 -0.41 -5.43 -0.43
C VAL A 77 0.37 -6.72 -0.72
N GLN A 78 1.25 -7.14 0.19
CA GLN A 78 2.00 -8.38 0.03
C GLN A 78 1.09 -9.61 -0.07
N ASN A 79 1.51 -10.61 -0.84
CA ASN A 79 0.78 -11.86 -1.08
C ASN A 79 -0.66 -11.57 -1.54
N THR A 80 -0.77 -10.71 -2.55
CA THR A 80 -2.03 -10.41 -3.24
C THR A 80 -1.92 -10.80 -4.71
N SER A 81 -3.02 -10.68 -5.46
CA SER A 81 -3.08 -11.03 -6.89
C SER A 81 -2.89 -9.82 -7.81
N LEU A 82 -2.27 -8.73 -7.33
CA LEU A 82 -2.04 -7.51 -8.10
C LEU A 82 -1.07 -7.76 -9.25
N THR A 83 -1.48 -7.43 -10.47
CA THR A 83 -0.65 -7.50 -11.68
C THR A 83 -0.10 -6.13 -12.10
N THR A 84 -0.73 -5.04 -11.66
CA THR A 84 -0.39 -3.66 -12.07
C THR A 84 -0.58 -2.70 -10.90
N MET A 85 0.17 -1.59 -10.92
CA MET A 85 -0.01 -0.48 -9.97
C MET A 85 -0.66 0.72 -10.66
N PRO A 86 -1.67 1.35 -10.04
CA PRO A 86 -2.26 2.58 -10.57
C PRO A 86 -1.29 3.76 -10.48
N THR A 87 -1.50 4.77 -11.32
CA THR A 87 -0.60 5.93 -11.43
C THR A 87 -0.43 6.70 -10.12
N TRP A 88 -1.46 6.71 -9.26
CA TRP A 88 -1.41 7.39 -7.97
C TRP A 88 -0.37 6.81 -7.01
N VAL A 89 0.10 5.56 -7.20
CA VAL A 89 1.19 5.00 -6.37
C VAL A 89 2.47 5.83 -6.49
N LYS A 90 2.63 6.57 -7.59
CA LYS A 90 3.79 7.46 -7.78
C LYS A 90 3.72 8.72 -6.93
N THR A 91 2.51 9.17 -6.56
CA THR A 91 2.25 10.51 -6.03
C THR A 91 1.57 10.53 -4.68
N ASN A 92 0.71 9.54 -4.39
CA ASN A 92 -0.18 9.48 -3.23
C ASN A 92 0.24 8.41 -2.21
N THR A 93 1.47 7.90 -2.32
CA THR A 93 2.10 7.03 -1.31
C THR A 93 3.53 7.42 -0.98
N LYS A 94 4.06 6.90 0.14
CA LYS A 94 5.51 6.87 0.40
C LYS A 94 6.13 5.51 0.14
N VAL A 95 5.38 4.44 0.42
CA VAL A 95 5.85 3.08 0.18
C VAL A 95 4.67 2.13 -0.04
N VAL A 96 4.84 1.19 -0.96
CA VAL A 96 3.96 0.07 -1.22
C VAL A 96 4.75 -1.22 -1.05
N TRP A 97 4.40 -2.03 -0.06
CA TRP A 97 4.96 -3.37 0.13
C TRP A 97 4.18 -4.36 -0.73
N ALA A 98 4.81 -4.92 -1.77
CA ALA A 98 4.15 -5.74 -2.79
C ALA A 98 4.85 -7.09 -3.02
N TYR A 99 5.66 -7.54 -2.05
CA TYR A 99 6.24 -8.88 -2.07
C TYR A 99 5.21 -9.96 -2.38
N ASP A 100 5.61 -10.94 -3.19
CA ASP A 100 4.78 -12.07 -3.61
C ASP A 100 3.46 -11.65 -4.28
N THR A 101 3.55 -10.66 -5.18
CA THR A 101 2.46 -10.31 -6.10
C THR A 101 2.87 -10.61 -7.53
N PRO A 102 1.94 -10.93 -8.44
CA PRO A 102 2.24 -11.06 -9.87
C PRO A 102 2.96 -9.84 -10.47
N PHE A 103 2.68 -8.63 -9.97
CA PHE A 103 3.37 -7.40 -10.35
C PHE A 103 4.89 -7.48 -10.10
N CYS A 104 5.30 -8.05 -8.97
CA CYS A 104 6.70 -8.23 -8.60
C CYS A 104 7.37 -9.45 -9.26
N ALA A 105 6.63 -10.28 -10.01
CA ALA A 105 7.21 -11.41 -10.74
C ALA A 105 7.97 -10.97 -12.00
N THR A 106 7.70 -9.76 -12.50
CA THR A 106 8.40 -9.17 -13.64
C THR A 106 9.33 -8.04 -13.22
N PRO A 107 10.47 -7.83 -13.92
CA PRO A 107 11.33 -6.69 -13.66
C PRO A 107 10.58 -5.36 -13.78
N MET A 108 10.81 -4.46 -12.82
CA MET A 108 10.21 -3.12 -12.81
C MET A 108 10.75 -2.28 -13.98
N ALA A 109 9.88 -1.95 -14.93
CA ALA A 109 10.24 -1.08 -16.06
C ALA A 109 10.05 0.42 -15.77
N ASP A 110 9.19 0.75 -14.81
CA ASP A 110 8.85 2.14 -14.46
C ASP A 110 9.72 2.63 -13.30
N PRO A 111 10.65 3.57 -13.53
CA PRO A 111 11.54 4.06 -12.48
C PRO A 111 10.79 4.80 -11.36
N ALA A 112 9.65 5.43 -11.65
CA ALA A 112 8.87 6.12 -10.62
C ALA A 112 8.21 5.13 -9.65
N LEU A 113 7.82 3.95 -10.15
CA LEU A 113 7.32 2.87 -9.30
C LEU A 113 8.44 2.16 -8.54
N ALA A 114 9.65 2.08 -9.09
CA ALA A 114 10.79 1.46 -8.42
C ALA A 114 11.13 2.11 -7.07
N TYR A 115 10.91 3.42 -6.93
CA TYR A 115 11.14 4.14 -5.66
C TYR A 115 10.03 3.93 -4.63
N GLN A 116 8.82 3.59 -5.07
CA GLN A 116 7.63 3.51 -4.23
C GLN A 116 7.29 2.07 -3.86
N VAL A 117 7.55 1.11 -4.75
CA VAL A 117 7.09 -0.28 -4.61
C VAL A 117 8.23 -1.21 -4.24
N MET A 118 8.13 -1.83 -3.08
CA MET A 118 9.10 -2.77 -2.53
C MET A 118 8.65 -4.20 -2.84
N CYS A 119 9.40 -4.88 -3.72
CA CYS A 119 9.16 -6.27 -4.12
C CYS A 119 9.87 -7.31 -3.24
N PHE A 120 10.35 -6.92 -2.06
CA PHE A 120 10.90 -7.82 -1.05
C PHE A 120 10.01 -7.82 0.20
N ALA A 121 10.06 -8.90 0.96
CA ALA A 121 9.24 -9.06 2.16
C ALA A 121 9.50 -7.89 3.12
N ARG A 122 8.43 -7.24 3.58
CA ARG A 122 8.54 -6.12 4.50
C ARG A 122 9.26 -6.53 5.78
N PRO A 123 10.34 -5.84 6.18
CA PRO A 123 11.04 -6.14 7.41
C PRO A 123 10.16 -5.89 8.65
N PRO A 124 10.30 -6.67 9.73
CA PRO A 124 9.63 -6.41 11.00
C PRO A 124 9.91 -5.00 11.52
N GLY A 125 8.90 -4.34 12.07
CA GLY A 125 9.04 -3.01 12.68
C GLY A 125 8.99 -1.83 11.72
N GLN A 126 8.83 -2.02 10.40
CA GLN A 126 8.68 -0.93 9.44
C GLN A 126 7.22 -0.45 9.29
N GLU A 127 6.47 -0.38 10.40
CA GLU A 127 5.08 0.07 10.43
C GLU A 127 5.01 1.60 10.43
N ALA A 128 4.57 2.20 9.32
CA ALA A 128 4.45 3.65 9.07
C ALA A 128 5.69 4.57 9.25
N PHE A 129 6.79 4.08 9.85
CA PHE A 129 8.02 4.82 10.09
C PHE A 129 9.19 4.27 9.28
N PHE A 130 9.06 4.18 7.95
CA PHE A 130 10.27 3.98 7.14
C PHE A 130 10.80 5.30 6.59
N PRO A 131 11.77 5.94 7.27
CA PRO A 131 12.43 7.12 6.76
C PRO A 131 13.33 6.71 5.60
N MET A 132 12.80 6.75 4.37
CA MET A 132 13.61 6.52 3.16
C MET A 132 14.86 7.42 3.12
N TYR A 133 14.85 8.58 3.78
CA TYR A 133 16.03 9.43 3.95
C TYR A 133 17.22 8.73 4.64
N LEU A 134 16.98 7.73 5.48
CA LEU A 134 18.04 6.93 6.12
C LEU A 134 18.62 5.88 5.17
N PHE A 135 17.84 5.39 4.19
CA PHE A 135 18.34 4.43 3.20
C PHE A 135 19.35 5.08 2.25
N ASP A 136 19.10 6.32 1.78
CA ASP A 136 20.04 7.07 0.94
C ASP A 136 21.35 7.44 1.67
N VAL A 137 21.28 7.59 3.00
CA VAL A 137 22.46 7.85 3.85
C VAL A 137 23.25 6.58 4.14
N LEU A 138 22.58 5.45 4.37
CA LEU A 138 23.22 4.18 4.75
C LEU A 138 23.72 3.36 3.55
N TYR A 139 23.08 3.50 2.38
CA TYR A 139 23.40 2.74 1.16
C TYR A 139 23.88 3.64 0.03
N ARG A 140 24.61 4.72 0.35
CA ARG A 140 25.37 5.48 -0.66
C ARG A 140 26.19 4.48 -1.47
N ILE A 141 25.78 4.22 -2.71
CA ILE A 141 26.67 3.62 -3.70
C ILE A 141 27.68 4.71 -3.99
N GLU A 142 28.83 4.63 -3.33
CA GLU A 142 29.98 5.43 -3.69
C GLU A 142 30.37 4.99 -5.10
N ASN A 143 29.91 5.73 -6.11
CA ASN A 143 30.51 5.67 -7.43
C ASN A 143 31.94 6.21 -7.27
N THR A 144 32.87 5.30 -7.00
CA THR A 144 34.30 5.59 -7.05
C THR A 144 34.67 5.97 -8.47
N THR A 145 34.96 7.26 -8.66
CA THR A 145 35.80 7.79 -9.74
C THR A 145 36.89 8.64 -9.11
#